data_AF-A0A0M7REA1-F1
#
_entry.id   AF-A0A0M7REA1-F1
#
_cell.length_a   1.000
_cell.length_b   1.000
_cell.length_c   1.000
_cell.angle_alpha   90.00
_cell.angle_beta   90.00
_cell.angle_gamma   90.00
#
_symmetry.space_group_name_H-M   'P 1'
#
loop_
_entity.id
_entity.type
_entity.pdbx_description
1 polymer ?
#
loop_
_entity_poly.entity_id
_entity_poly.type
_entity_poly.pdbx_seq_one_letter_code
_entity_poly.pdbx_strand_id
1 'polypeptide(L)'
;MPNASDLLIALRDINSQLRDVIVKQNSEFSTSTIPLPEYDTVDMQALLGTEEVAPQKSLLELVKEDQQRVQTNLDRILAEAEILLQEYDHMKNGLKI
;
A
#
# COMPACT_ATOMS: atom_id res chain seq x y z
N MET A 1 16.66 30.96 4.87
CA MET A 1 15.77 29.90 4.38
C MET A 1 16.66 28.90 3.64
N PRO A 2 16.64 27.60 3.96
CA PRO A 2 17.43 26.63 3.20
C PRO A 2 16.99 26.65 1.74
N ASN A 3 17.93 26.71 0.81
CA ASN A 3 17.60 26.79 -0.61
C ASN A 3 16.96 25.45 -1.03
N ALA A 4 16.04 25.49 -2.02
CA ALA A 4 15.40 24.27 -2.53
C ALA A 4 16.41 23.19 -2.98
N SER A 5 17.61 23.61 -3.39
CA SER A 5 18.74 22.72 -3.68
C SER A 5 19.25 21.96 -2.46
N ASP A 6 19.35 22.61 -1.30
CA ASP A 6 19.84 21.99 -0.06
C ASP A 6 18.85 20.93 0.44
N LEU A 7 17.55 21.21 0.28
CA LEU A 7 16.48 20.24 0.59
C LEU A 7 16.52 19.02 -0.34
N LEU A 8 16.80 19.21 -1.63
CA LEU A 8 16.94 18.10 -2.59
C LEU A 8 18.15 17.22 -2.29
N ILE A 9 19.26 17.81 -1.84
CA ILE A 9 20.46 17.08 -1.42
C ILE A 9 20.15 16.25 -0.18
N ALA A 10 19.55 16.87 0.85
CA ALA A 10 19.16 16.16 2.07
C ALA A 10 18.17 15.02 1.79
N LEU A 11 17.23 15.22 0.86
CA LEU A 11 16.24 14.20 0.49
C LEU A 11 16.89 13.02 -0.24
N ARG A 12 17.92 13.27 -1.07
CA ARG A 12 18.71 12.21 -1.70
C ARG A 12 19.54 11.42 -0.69
N ASP A 13 20.16 12.10 0.26
CA ASP A 13 20.96 11.45 1.31
C ASP A 13 20.09 10.57 2.22
N ILE A 14 18.90 11.03 2.59
CA ILE A 14 17.94 10.22 3.35
C ILE A 14 17.48 9.01 2.52
N ASN A 15 17.26 9.18 1.22
CA ASN A 15 16.87 8.07 0.34
C ASN A 15 17.96 7.01 0.22
N SER A 16 19.24 7.41 0.14
CA SER A 16 20.35 6.45 0.12
C SER A 16 20.45 5.69 1.44
N GLN A 17 20.33 6.38 2.58
CA GLN A 17 20.33 5.76 3.90
C GLN A 17 19.18 4.76 4.07
N LEU A 18 17.98 5.11 3.60
CA LEU A 18 16.83 4.19 3.61
C LEU A 18 17.09 2.94 2.76
N ARG A 19 17.69 3.10 1.58
CA ARG A 19 18.06 1.96 0.73
C ARG A 19 19.07 1.05 1.41
N ASP A 20 20.09 1.61 2.05
CA ASP A 20 21.11 0.83 2.76
C ASP A 20 20.50 0.06 3.93
N VAL A 21 19.59 0.67 4.68
CA VAL A 21 18.84 0.01 5.77
C VAL A 21 17.97 -1.12 5.23
N ILE A 22 17.27 -0.91 4.11
CA ILE A 22 16.45 -1.95 3.46
C ILE A 22 17.31 -3.14 3.02
N VAL A 23 18.44 -2.88 2.36
CA VAL A 23 19.37 -3.94 1.92
C VAL A 23 19.92 -4.70 3.13
N LYS A 24 20.32 -3.98 4.18
CA LYS A 24 20.83 -4.58 5.41
C LYS A 24 19.78 -5.42 6.11
N GLN A 25 18.55 -4.91 6.29
CA GLN A 25 17.45 -5.70 6.84
C GLN A 25 17.14 -6.93 5.99
N ASN A 26 17.07 -6.79 4.67
CA ASN A 26 16.87 -7.94 3.79
C ASN A 26 17.99 -8.97 3.94
N SER A 27 19.25 -8.53 4.10
CA SER A 27 20.36 -9.45 4.33
C SER A 27 20.36 -10.10 5.72
N GLU A 28 19.90 -9.38 6.75
CA GLU A 28 19.84 -9.85 8.14
C GLU A 28 18.66 -10.78 8.40
N PHE A 29 17.55 -10.59 7.68
CA PHE A 29 16.33 -11.40 7.80
C PHE A 29 16.10 -12.37 6.64
N SER A 30 17.01 -12.45 5.65
CA SER A 30 16.99 -13.52 4.65
C SER A 30 17.43 -14.82 5.31
N THR A 31 16.47 -15.52 5.92
CA THR A 31 16.63 -16.76 6.70
C THR A 31 17.07 -17.98 5.89
N SER A 32 17.49 -17.81 4.63
CA SER A 32 18.06 -18.88 3.84
C SER A 32 19.02 -18.34 2.77
N THR A 33 20.27 -18.78 2.80
CA THR A 33 21.25 -18.66 1.70
C THR A 33 21.00 -19.68 0.59
N ILE A 34 19.98 -20.53 0.75
CA ILE A 34 19.54 -21.54 -0.19
C ILE A 34 18.21 -21.05 -0.78
N PRO A 35 18.05 -21.00 -2.12
CA PRO A 35 16.73 -20.79 -2.70
C PRO A 35 15.86 -21.98 -2.31
N LEU A 36 15.07 -21.80 -1.26
CA LEU A 36 14.03 -22.76 -0.92
C LEU A 36 12.97 -22.66 -2.02
N PRO A 37 12.54 -23.78 -2.61
CA PRO A 37 11.45 -23.75 -3.57
C PRO A 37 10.23 -23.08 -2.92
N GLU A 38 9.42 -22.37 -3.73
CA GLU A 38 8.13 -21.88 -3.26
C GLU A 38 7.35 -23.06 -2.68
N TYR A 39 7.04 -22.98 -1.39
CA TYR A 39 6.33 -24.05 -0.71
C TYR A 39 4.88 -24.03 -1.16
N ASP A 40 4.42 -25.15 -1.71
CA ASP A 40 3.00 -25.33 -2.01
C ASP A 40 2.24 -25.44 -0.68
N THR A 41 1.36 -24.48 -0.44
CA THR A 41 0.56 -24.42 0.77
C THR A 41 -0.39 -25.61 0.88
N VAL A 42 -0.78 -26.22 -0.26
CA VAL A 42 -1.58 -27.44 -0.29
C VAL A 42 -0.79 -28.63 0.24
N ASP A 43 0.46 -28.78 -0.20
CA ASP A 43 1.33 -29.87 0.26
C ASP A 43 1.66 -29.71 1.76
N MET A 44 1.96 -28.49 2.21
CA MET A 44 2.21 -28.24 3.63
C MET A 44 0.95 -28.47 4.48
N GLN A 45 -0.22 -28.09 4.00
CA GLN A 45 -1.48 -28.34 4.69
C GLN A 45 -1.80 -29.84 4.78
N ALA A 46 -1.42 -30.62 3.77
CA ALA A 46 -1.53 -32.08 3.80
C ALA A 46 -0.57 -32.72 4.81
N LEU A 47 0.62 -32.14 5.04
CA LEU A 47 1.65 -32.68 5.93
C LEU A 47 1.52 -32.23 7.39
N LEU A 48 1.20 -30.95 7.62
CA LEU A 48 1.19 -30.29 8.92
C LEU A 48 -0.23 -30.10 9.48
N GLY A 49 -1.25 -30.25 8.64
CA GLY A 49 -2.64 -30.02 8.98
C GLY A 49 -3.06 -28.55 8.81
N THR A 50 -4.38 -28.34 8.85
CA THR A 50 -4.99 -27.02 8.58
C THR A 50 -4.78 -25.99 9.69
N GLU A 51 -4.35 -26.41 10.88
CA GLU A 51 -4.13 -25.51 12.02
C GLU A 51 -2.72 -24.90 12.03
N GLU A 52 -1.74 -25.61 11.47
CA GLU A 52 -0.34 -25.20 11.44
C GLU A 52 0.03 -24.42 10.16
N VAL A 53 -0.85 -24.41 9.16
CA VAL A 53 -0.65 -23.71 7.88
C VAL A 53 -1.72 -22.64 7.73
N ALA A 54 -1.29 -21.37 7.75
CA ALA A 54 -2.19 -20.25 7.52
C ALA A 54 -2.85 -20.35 6.14
N PRO A 55 -4.18 -20.18 6.03
CA PRO A 55 -4.86 -20.25 4.75
C PRO A 55 -4.36 -19.12 3.84
N GLN A 56 -3.80 -19.50 2.70
CA GLN A 56 -3.36 -18.55 1.69
C GLN A 56 -4.60 -18.05 0.94
N LYS A 57 -4.76 -16.72 0.87
CA LYS A 57 -5.81 -16.12 0.04
C LYS A 57 -5.52 -16.48 -1.42
N SER A 58 -6.54 -16.98 -2.10
CA SER A 58 -6.49 -17.19 -3.54
C SER A 58 -6.31 -15.85 -4.27
N LEU A 59 -5.73 -15.90 -5.47
CA LEU A 59 -5.63 -14.72 -6.35
C LEU A 59 -7.00 -14.06 -6.57
N LEU A 60 -8.06 -14.87 -6.66
CA LEU A 60 -9.43 -14.37 -6.82
C LEU A 60 -9.89 -13.56 -5.60
N GLU A 61 -9.59 -14.02 -4.39
CA GLU A 61 -9.92 -13.30 -3.16
C GLU A 61 -9.15 -11.99 -3.04
N LEU A 62 -7.84 -12.00 -3.37
CA LEU A 62 -7.03 -10.79 -3.37
C LEU A 62 -7.56 -9.74 -4.37
N VAL A 63 -7.93 -10.18 -5.58
CA VAL A 63 -8.52 -9.29 -6.60
C VAL A 63 -9.87 -8.73 -6.13
N LYS A 64 -10.69 -9.56 -5.47
CA LYS A 64 -12.00 -9.12 -4.95
C LYS A 64 -11.85 -8.08 -3.84
N GLU A 65 -10.90 -8.27 -2.93
CA GLU A 65 -10.58 -7.29 -1.88
C GLU A 65 -10.07 -5.98 -2.47
N ASP A 66 -9.20 -6.05 -3.47
CA ASP A 66 -8.68 -4.87 -4.16
C ASP A 66 -9.80 -4.11 -4.87
N GLN A 67 -10.67 -4.81 -5.59
CA GLN A 67 -11.84 -4.23 -6.24
C GLN A 67 -12.77 -3.53 -5.24
N GLN A 68 -13.01 -4.13 -4.08
CA GLN A 68 -13.85 -3.54 -3.04
C GLN A 68 -13.21 -2.28 -2.42
N ARG A 69 -11.88 -2.27 -2.27
CA ARG A 69 -11.13 -1.10 -1.81
C ARG A 69 -11.19 0.04 -2.83
N VAL A 70 -11.01 -0.28 -4.11
CA VAL A 70 -11.10 0.71 -5.20
C VAL A 70 -12.51 1.30 -5.28
N GLN A 71 -13.56 0.47 -5.16
CA GLN A 71 -14.93 0.95 -5.17
C GLN A 71 -15.21 1.91 -4.00
N THR A 72 -14.82 1.54 -2.78
CA THR A 72 -14.97 2.40 -1.59
C THR A 72 -14.28 3.75 -1.78
N ASN A 73 -13.08 3.74 -2.35
CA ASN A 73 -12.32 4.97 -2.62
C ASN A 73 -13.02 5.84 -3.68
N LEU A 74 -13.54 5.22 -4.73
CA LEU A 74 -14.29 5.91 -5.78
C LEU A 74 -15.52 6.59 -5.20
N ASP A 75 -16.32 5.87 -4.42
CA ASP A 75 -17.54 6.38 -3.80
C ASP A 75 -17.23 7.58 -2.88
N ARG A 76 -16.13 7.50 -2.12
CA ARG A 76 -15.65 8.62 -1.30
C ARG A 76 -15.30 9.85 -2.13
N ILE A 77 -14.52 9.67 -3.21
CA ILE A 77 -14.10 10.78 -4.08
C ILE A 77 -15.31 11.43 -4.76
N LEU A 78 -16.30 10.63 -5.18
CA LEU A 78 -17.54 11.15 -5.76
C LEU A 78 -18.31 12.02 -4.76
N ALA A 79 -18.46 11.55 -3.52
CA ALA A 79 -19.11 12.35 -2.47
C ALA A 79 -18.33 13.64 -2.17
N GLU A 80 -17.00 13.58 -2.06
CA GLU A 80 -16.14 14.76 -1.88
C GLU A 80 -16.29 15.76 -3.05
N ALA A 81 -16.37 15.26 -4.29
CA ALA A 81 -16.57 16.08 -5.47
C ALA A 81 -17.96 16.74 -5.52
N GLU A 82 -19.01 16.02 -5.10
CA GLU A 82 -20.36 16.57 -4.99
C GLU A 82 -20.43 17.70 -3.95
N ILE A 83 -19.82 17.51 -2.78
CA ILE A 83 -19.71 18.55 -1.75
C ILE A 83 -18.99 19.78 -2.32
N LEU A 84 -17.84 19.58 -2.98
CA LEU A 84 -17.07 20.68 -3.56
C LEU A 84 -17.86 21.44 -4.64
N LEU A 85 -18.63 20.73 -5.46
CA LEU A 85 -19.50 21.35 -6.46
C LEU A 85 -20.61 22.18 -5.82
N GLN A 86 -21.23 21.68 -4.74
CA GLN A 86 -22.22 22.43 -3.97
C GLN A 86 -21.60 23.67 -3.34
N GLU A 87 -20.45 23.55 -2.68
CA GLU A 87 -19.72 24.68 -2.10
C GLU A 87 -19.34 25.72 -3.16
N TYR A 88 -18.86 25.28 -4.33
CA TYR A 88 -18.58 26.16 -5.45
C TYR A 88 -19.82 26.92 -5.91
N ASP A 89 -20.96 26.24 -6.04
CA ASP A 89 -22.21 26.87 -6.48
C ASP A 89 -22.73 27.86 -5.41
N HIS A 90 -22.61 27.53 -4.12
CA HIS A 90 -22.88 28.43 -3.01
C HIS A 90 -21.98 29.67 -3.02
N MET A 91 -20.69 29.51 -3.29
CA MET A 91 -19.73 30.62 -3.40
C MET A 91 -20.00 31.49 -4.63
N LYS A 92 -20.36 30.88 -5.76
CA LYS A 92 -20.56 31.56 -7.04
C LYS A 92 -21.87 32.32 -7.10
N ASN A 93 -22.95 31.71 -6.62
CA ASN A 93 -24.29 32.31 -6.68
C ASN A 93 -24.63 33.11 -5.41
N GLY A 94 -23.80 33.02 -4.37
CA GLY A 94 -23.98 33.67 -3.09
C GLY A 94 -25.19 33.15 -2.32
N LEU A 95 -25.19 33.31 -0.99
CA LEU A 95 -26.42 33.28 -0.21
C LEU A 95 -27.34 34.38 -0.75
N LYS A 96 -28.26 34.02 -1.65
CA LYS A 96 -29.45 34.83 -1.89
C LYS A 96 -30.26 34.80 -0.59
N ILE A 97 -30.05 35.81 0.25
CA ILE A 97 -31.02 36.23 1.26
C ILE A 97 -32.27 36.69 0.51
#